data_AF-A0A183L3D5-F1
#
_entry.id   AF-A0A183L3D5-F1
#
_cell.length_a   1.000
_cell.length_b   1.000
_cell.length_c   1.000
_cell.angle_alpha   90.00
_cell.angle_beta   90.00
_cell.angle_gamma   90.00
#
_symmetry.space_group_name_H-M   'P 1'
#
loop_
_entity.id
_entity.type
_entity.pdbx_description
1 polymer ?
#
loop_
_entity_poly.entity_id
_entity_poly.type
_entity_poly.pdbx_seq_one_letter_code
_entity_poly.pdbx_strand_id
1 'polypeptide(L)'
;MRSILMGWMQQSARLEYFKRVQNLDTCLHSRLDYETGEPIYDDHYKNLQMDCIGLYVIQLVQMIHSGLQIVYTKDEVAFVQNLVFYLERAYRIPDYGMWERGTKQNRNITELHASSICMAKAALESVAGFNIYGYEGGHSSILFMDADAHSRNRIIMTNLLPRESASKVNYVPLTSTISYSICEYHKL
;
A
#
# COMPACT_ATOMS: atom_id res chain seq x y z
N MET A 1 13.44 -1.86 6.97
CA MET A 1 12.27 -2.73 6.72
C MET A 1 11.71 -3.35 7.98
N ARG A 2 12.48 -4.13 8.76
CA ARG A 2 11.94 -4.78 9.97
C ARG A 2 11.44 -3.80 11.04
N SER A 3 12.15 -2.69 11.28
CA SER A 3 11.68 -1.63 12.19
C SER A 3 10.34 -1.03 11.75
N ILE A 4 10.17 -0.81 10.45
CA ILE A 4 8.91 -0.31 9.87
C ILE A 4 7.77 -1.31 10.08
N LEU A 5 8.03 -2.62 9.89
CA LEU A 5 7.06 -3.67 10.20
C LEU A 5 6.59 -3.56 11.65
N MET A 6 7.53 -3.45 12.59
CA MET A 6 7.23 -3.36 14.01
C MET A 6 6.41 -2.12 14.35
N GLY A 7 6.76 -0.95 13.81
CA GLY A 7 6.00 0.27 14.04
C GLY A 7 4.58 0.24 13.45
N TRP A 8 4.37 -0.46 12.34
CA TRP A 8 3.02 -0.70 11.82
C TRP A 8 2.25 -1.76 12.61
N MET A 9 2.92 -2.79 13.13
CA MET A 9 2.29 -3.81 13.98
C MET A 9 1.78 -3.24 15.31
N GLN A 10 2.43 -2.20 15.85
CA GLN A 10 1.90 -1.46 17.00
C GLN A 10 0.51 -0.84 16.70
N GLN A 11 0.22 -0.54 15.43
CA GLN A 11 -1.07 -0.01 14.97
C GLN A 11 -2.05 -1.11 14.50
N SER A 12 -1.79 -2.38 14.80
CA SER A 12 -2.64 -3.52 14.37
C SER A 12 -4.10 -3.38 14.79
N ALA A 13 -4.38 -2.85 15.97
CA ALA A 13 -5.74 -2.57 16.41
C ALA A 13 -6.47 -1.62 15.44
N ARG A 14 -5.81 -0.53 14.99
CA ARG A 14 -6.36 0.43 14.03
C ARG A 14 -6.66 -0.25 12.70
N LEU A 15 -5.74 -1.09 12.23
CA LEU A 15 -5.92 -1.85 10.99
C LEU A 15 -7.15 -2.76 11.04
N GLU A 16 -7.40 -3.41 12.19
CA GLU A 16 -8.61 -4.22 12.39
C GLU A 16 -9.90 -3.38 12.40
N TYR A 17 -9.88 -2.20 13.03
CA TYR A 17 -11.02 -1.26 12.96
C TYR A 17 -11.25 -0.76 11.54
N PHE A 18 -10.19 -0.50 10.78
CA PHE A 18 -10.27 -0.02 9.41
C PHE A 18 -11.01 -1.00 8.51
N LYS A 19 -10.85 -2.33 8.69
CA LYS A 19 -11.58 -3.34 7.91
C LYS A 19 -13.09 -3.13 7.94
N ARG A 20 -13.62 -2.66 9.07
CA ARG A 20 -15.05 -2.42 9.29
C ARG A 20 -15.50 -1.05 8.80
N VAL A 21 -14.75 0.00 9.17
CA VAL A 21 -15.20 1.39 9.07
C VAL A 21 -14.65 2.11 7.83
N GLN A 22 -13.40 1.85 7.45
CA GLN A 22 -12.72 2.44 6.27
C GLN A 22 -12.73 3.98 6.24
N ASN A 23 -12.54 4.60 7.40
CA ASN A 23 -12.49 6.05 7.55
C ASN A 23 -11.06 6.54 7.81
N LEU A 24 -10.85 7.85 7.60
CA LEU A 24 -9.64 8.59 7.94
C LEU A 24 -9.19 8.36 9.38
N ASP A 25 -10.10 8.39 10.35
CA ASP A 25 -9.75 8.23 11.77
C ASP A 25 -9.23 6.83 12.11
N THR A 26 -9.58 5.84 11.30
CA THR A 26 -9.18 4.44 11.47
C THR A 26 -7.99 4.04 10.60
N CYS A 27 -7.47 4.93 9.76
CA CYS A 27 -6.36 4.61 8.86
C CYS A 27 -5.04 4.39 9.61
N LEU A 28 -4.09 3.76 8.94
CA LEU A 28 -2.72 3.65 9.45
C LEU A 28 -2.01 5.00 9.34
N HIS A 29 -1.26 5.35 10.39
CA HIS A 29 -0.36 6.49 10.36
C HIS A 29 0.90 6.13 9.58
N SER A 30 1.23 6.94 8.57
CA SER A 30 2.45 6.79 7.77
C SER A 30 3.70 7.25 8.51
N ARG A 31 3.55 8.19 9.45
CA ARG A 31 4.67 8.75 10.24
C ARG A 31 4.83 8.00 11.54
N LEU A 32 6.02 7.46 11.73
CA LEU A 32 6.45 6.76 12.92
C LEU A 32 7.62 7.51 13.53
N ASP A 33 7.69 7.52 14.85
CA ASP A 33 8.86 7.98 15.57
C ASP A 33 10.01 6.99 15.36
N TYR A 34 11.22 7.52 15.15
CA TYR A 34 12.40 6.73 14.84
C TYR A 34 12.98 6.02 16.07
N GLU A 35 12.78 6.58 17.28
CA GLU A 35 13.29 5.98 18.53
C GLU A 35 12.32 4.93 19.07
N THR A 36 11.03 5.27 19.14
CA THR A 36 10.01 4.42 19.78
C THR A 36 9.27 3.52 18.80
N GLY A 37 9.23 3.87 17.51
CA GLY A 37 8.41 3.20 16.50
C GLY A 37 6.92 3.52 16.60
N GLU A 38 6.52 4.42 17.50
CA GLU A 38 5.12 4.78 17.74
C GLU A 38 4.58 5.74 16.67
N PRO A 39 3.28 5.69 16.35
CA PRO A 39 2.67 6.65 15.43
C PRO A 39 2.75 8.08 15.98
N ILE A 40 3.23 9.01 15.14
CA ILE A 40 3.26 10.43 15.50
C ILE A 40 1.88 11.03 15.24
N TYR A 41 1.23 11.49 16.31
CA TYR A 41 -0.04 12.21 16.24
C TYR A 41 0.21 13.70 16.04
N ASP A 42 -0.29 14.23 14.93
CA ASP A 42 -0.22 15.65 14.58
C ASP A 42 -1.50 16.06 13.88
N ASP A 43 -2.19 17.05 14.43
CA ASP A 43 -3.49 17.51 13.93
C ASP A 43 -3.40 18.17 12.54
N HIS A 44 -2.21 18.69 12.19
CA HIS A 44 -1.94 19.32 10.91
C HIS A 44 -1.64 18.31 9.81
N TYR A 45 -1.18 17.12 10.20
CA TYR A 45 -0.83 16.07 9.25
C TYR A 45 -1.99 15.12 9.05
N LYS A 46 -2.42 15.00 7.81
CA LYS A 46 -3.53 14.14 7.48
C LYS A 46 -3.02 12.74 7.12
N ASN A 47 -3.34 11.82 7.99
CA ASN A 47 -3.03 10.40 7.83
C ASN A 47 -3.97 9.81 6.76
N LEU A 48 -3.54 8.71 6.12
CA LEU A 48 -4.14 8.00 4.96
C LEU A 48 -3.36 8.25 3.66
N GLN A 49 -2.33 7.43 3.46
CA GLN A 49 -1.53 7.35 2.24
C GLN A 49 -1.43 5.88 1.81
N MET A 50 -2.18 5.52 0.77
CA MET A 50 -2.24 4.13 0.29
C MET A 50 -0.96 3.73 -0.45
N ASP A 51 -0.33 4.70 -1.12
CA ASP A 51 0.94 4.56 -1.82
C ASP A 51 2.10 4.20 -0.90
N CYS A 52 2.21 4.80 0.30
CA CYS A 52 3.25 4.46 1.27
C CYS A 52 3.19 2.97 1.66
N ILE A 53 1.99 2.45 1.90
CA ILE A 53 1.78 1.05 2.27
C ILE A 53 2.03 0.14 1.07
N GLY A 54 1.57 0.54 -0.12
CA GLY A 54 1.83 -0.20 -1.37
C GLY A 54 3.33 -0.33 -1.66
N LEU A 55 4.08 0.77 -1.53
CA LEU A 55 5.53 0.78 -1.73
C LEU A 55 6.25 -0.14 -0.75
N TYR A 56 5.85 -0.12 0.53
CA TYR A 56 6.44 -1.00 1.53
C TYR A 56 6.21 -2.48 1.20
N VAL A 57 4.98 -2.85 0.80
CA VAL A 57 4.65 -4.25 0.47
C VAL A 57 5.48 -4.73 -0.73
N ILE A 58 5.58 -3.93 -1.79
CA ILE A 58 6.42 -4.23 -2.95
C ILE A 58 7.88 -4.44 -2.51
N GLN A 59 8.41 -3.51 -1.71
CA GLN A 59 9.80 -3.57 -1.26
C GLN A 59 10.06 -4.76 -0.33
N LEU A 60 9.09 -5.11 0.51
CA LEU A 60 9.14 -6.28 1.39
C LEU A 60 9.24 -7.57 0.57
N VAL A 61 8.35 -7.73 -0.43
CA VAL A 61 8.36 -8.88 -1.35
C VAL A 61 9.69 -8.98 -2.08
N GLN A 62 10.19 -7.88 -2.63
CA GLN A 62 11.48 -7.87 -3.34
C GLN A 62 12.64 -8.28 -2.46
N MET A 63 12.71 -7.78 -1.22
CA MET A 63 13.78 -8.15 -0.30
C MET A 63 13.71 -9.63 0.10
N ILE A 64 12.52 -10.15 0.36
CA ILE A 64 12.35 -11.58 0.66
C ILE A 64 12.72 -12.44 -0.57
N HIS A 65 12.33 -12.01 -1.76
CA HIS A 65 12.72 -12.68 -3.01
C HIS A 65 14.24 -12.68 -3.22
N SER A 66 14.96 -11.65 -2.76
CA SER A 66 16.43 -11.60 -2.78
C SER A 66 17.11 -12.51 -1.75
N GLY A 67 16.33 -13.20 -0.89
CA GLY A 67 16.83 -14.11 0.14
C GLY A 67 16.95 -13.49 1.54
N LEU A 68 16.49 -12.25 1.74
CA LEU A 68 16.49 -11.62 3.07
C LEU A 68 15.29 -12.09 3.89
N GLN A 69 15.57 -12.67 5.06
CA GLN A 69 14.52 -13.03 6.01
C GLN A 69 14.15 -11.80 6.84
N ILE A 70 12.96 -11.26 6.61
CA ILE A 70 12.45 -10.06 7.33
C ILE A 70 11.34 -10.44 8.31
N VAL A 71 10.52 -11.45 7.99
CA VAL A 71 9.38 -11.94 8.76
C VAL A 71 9.74 -13.30 9.36
N TYR A 72 9.42 -13.50 10.63
CA TYR A 72 9.78 -14.71 11.40
C TYR A 72 8.59 -15.35 12.11
N THR A 73 7.54 -14.59 12.43
CA THR A 73 6.41 -15.08 13.24
C THR A 73 5.12 -15.18 12.43
N LYS A 74 4.22 -16.07 12.86
CA LYS A 74 2.89 -16.20 12.24
C LYS A 74 2.04 -14.94 12.40
N ASP A 75 2.24 -14.20 13.47
CA ASP A 75 1.52 -12.94 13.73
C ASP A 75 1.96 -11.85 12.74
N GLU A 76 3.26 -11.77 12.43
CA GLU A 76 3.79 -10.90 11.38
C GLU A 76 3.22 -11.28 9.99
N VAL A 77 3.10 -12.58 9.69
CA VAL A 77 2.48 -13.06 8.44
C VAL A 77 1.01 -12.62 8.36
N ALA A 78 0.24 -12.82 9.43
CA ALA A 78 -1.15 -12.39 9.50
C ALA A 78 -1.29 -10.87 9.38
N PHE A 79 -0.36 -10.11 9.97
CA PHE A 79 -0.33 -8.66 9.84
C PHE A 79 -0.07 -8.21 8.39
N VAL A 80 0.90 -8.82 7.70
CA VAL A 80 1.15 -8.52 6.28
C VAL A 80 -0.07 -8.87 5.42
N GLN A 81 -0.74 -9.99 5.69
CA GLN A 81 -2.00 -10.33 5.01
C GLN A 81 -3.09 -9.27 5.27
N ASN A 82 -3.14 -8.69 6.47
CA ASN A 82 -4.04 -7.58 6.76
C ASN A 82 -3.69 -6.29 5.99
N LEU A 83 -2.40 -6.03 5.74
CA LEU A 83 -1.99 -4.92 4.87
C LEU A 83 -2.43 -5.14 3.41
N VAL A 84 -2.44 -6.40 2.95
CA VAL A 84 -2.96 -6.74 1.62
C VAL A 84 -4.45 -6.40 1.54
N PHE A 85 -5.24 -6.81 2.54
CA PHE A 85 -6.67 -6.45 2.62
C PHE A 85 -6.92 -4.94 2.72
N TYR A 86 -6.00 -4.20 3.32
CA TYR A 86 -6.03 -2.74 3.36
C TYR A 86 -5.87 -2.17 1.94
N LEU A 87 -4.86 -2.63 1.19
CA LEU A 87 -4.57 -2.19 -0.18
C LEU A 87 -5.66 -2.59 -1.18
N GLU A 88 -6.32 -3.73 -0.99
CA GLU A 88 -7.43 -4.18 -1.84
C GLU A 88 -8.57 -3.15 -1.94
N ARG A 89 -8.75 -2.31 -0.91
CA ARG A 89 -9.79 -1.28 -0.87
C ARG A 89 -9.37 0.06 -1.46
N ALA A 90 -8.14 0.20 -1.97
CA ALA A 90 -7.63 1.46 -2.53
C ALA A 90 -8.53 2.09 -3.62
N TYR A 91 -9.20 1.26 -4.45
CA TYR A 91 -10.09 1.75 -5.52
C TYR A 91 -11.27 2.63 -5.06
N ARG A 92 -11.64 2.59 -3.77
CA ARG A 92 -12.78 3.34 -3.22
C ARG A 92 -12.43 4.29 -2.08
N ILE A 93 -11.20 4.25 -1.60
CA ILE A 93 -10.77 5.02 -0.43
C ILE A 93 -9.98 6.23 -0.94
N PRO A 94 -10.55 7.45 -0.85
CA PRO A 94 -9.82 8.65 -1.24
C PRO A 94 -8.72 8.94 -0.21
N ASP A 95 -7.53 9.30 -0.68
CA ASP A 95 -6.35 9.50 0.13
C ASP A 95 -5.75 10.90 -0.07
N TYR A 96 -4.67 11.22 0.66
CA TYR A 96 -3.97 12.50 0.51
C TYR A 96 -2.91 12.51 -0.61
N GLY A 97 -2.69 11.34 -1.21
CA GLY A 97 -1.70 11.10 -2.25
C GLY A 97 -0.26 11.28 -1.76
N MET A 98 0.68 11.03 -2.68
CA MET A 98 2.12 11.07 -2.43
C MET A 98 2.65 12.40 -1.88
N TRP A 99 1.96 13.49 -2.21
CA TRP A 99 2.40 14.83 -1.83
C TRP A 99 1.70 15.37 -0.58
N GLU A 100 0.82 14.59 0.06
CA GLU A 100 0.15 14.98 1.32
C GLU A 100 -0.77 16.19 1.18
N ARG A 101 -1.19 16.52 -0.05
CA ARG A 101 -2.01 17.71 -0.36
C ARG A 101 -3.50 17.39 -0.48
N GLY A 102 -3.85 16.11 -0.57
CA GLY A 102 -5.17 15.69 -1.04
C GLY A 102 -5.37 16.19 -2.45
N THR A 103 -6.43 16.97 -2.68
CA THR A 103 -6.72 17.56 -4.00
C THR A 103 -5.51 18.21 -4.68
N LYS A 104 -5.44 18.09 -6.01
CA LYS A 104 -4.47 18.83 -6.85
C LYS A 104 -4.40 20.34 -6.59
N GLN A 105 -5.50 20.93 -6.12
CA GLN A 105 -5.60 22.35 -5.78
C GLN A 105 -5.15 22.68 -4.34
N ASN A 106 -4.59 21.71 -3.62
CA ASN A 106 -4.11 21.83 -2.25
C ASN A 106 -5.18 22.35 -1.27
N ARG A 107 -6.40 21.81 -1.37
CA ARG A 107 -7.54 22.15 -0.49
C ARG A 107 -7.66 21.20 0.71
N ASN A 108 -6.71 20.30 0.93
CA ASN A 108 -6.72 19.30 2.02
C ASN A 108 -7.96 18.39 2.06
N ILE A 109 -8.61 18.20 0.91
CA ILE A 109 -9.72 17.26 0.74
C ILE A 109 -9.15 15.99 0.12
N THR A 110 -9.52 14.82 0.63
CA THR A 110 -9.10 13.52 0.07
C THR A 110 -9.67 13.31 -1.32
N GLU A 111 -8.87 12.82 -2.26
CA GLU A 111 -9.34 12.42 -3.59
C GLU A 111 -8.77 11.06 -3.99
N LEU A 112 -9.34 10.43 -5.03
CA LEU A 112 -8.77 9.20 -5.58
C LEU A 112 -7.58 9.56 -6.47
N HIS A 113 -6.38 9.27 -5.98
CA HIS A 113 -5.16 9.46 -6.73
C HIS A 113 -4.81 8.23 -7.56
N ALA A 114 -4.56 8.41 -8.87
CA ALA A 114 -4.16 7.29 -9.71
C ALA A 114 -2.84 6.67 -9.26
N SER A 115 -1.87 7.48 -8.80
CA SER A 115 -0.59 6.98 -8.28
C SER A 115 -0.78 5.99 -7.14
N SER A 116 -1.65 6.32 -6.18
CA SER A 116 -1.93 5.48 -5.02
C SER A 116 -2.59 4.16 -5.40
N ILE A 117 -3.58 4.21 -6.30
CA ILE A 117 -4.29 3.02 -6.78
C ILE A 117 -3.36 2.12 -7.59
N CYS A 118 -2.53 2.71 -8.45
CA CYS A 118 -1.56 1.94 -9.21
C CYS A 118 -0.50 1.28 -8.30
N MET A 119 -0.01 1.98 -7.26
CA MET A 119 0.91 1.40 -6.28
C MET A 119 0.27 0.26 -5.50
N ALA A 120 -0.99 0.42 -5.10
CA ALA A 120 -1.76 -0.66 -4.48
C ALA A 120 -1.92 -1.85 -5.44
N LYS A 121 -2.25 -1.62 -6.71
CA LYS A 121 -2.36 -2.68 -7.73
C LYS A 121 -1.03 -3.44 -7.89
N ALA A 122 0.09 -2.73 -8.09
CA ALA A 122 1.40 -3.35 -8.24
C ALA A 122 1.81 -4.15 -6.99
N ALA A 123 1.44 -3.67 -5.80
CA ALA A 123 1.63 -4.41 -4.56
C ALA A 123 0.80 -5.70 -4.52
N LEU A 124 -0.48 -5.64 -4.89
CA LEU A 124 -1.37 -6.80 -4.97
C LEU A 124 -0.81 -7.86 -5.95
N GLU A 125 -0.31 -7.44 -7.12
CA GLU A 125 0.32 -8.33 -8.10
C GLU A 125 1.59 -8.98 -7.56
N SER A 126 2.46 -8.21 -6.90
CA SER A 126 3.69 -8.74 -6.29
C SER A 126 3.44 -9.79 -5.20
N VAL A 127 2.27 -9.69 -4.55
CA VAL A 127 1.88 -10.55 -3.43
C VAL A 127 1.17 -11.83 -3.88
N ALA A 128 0.62 -11.87 -5.09
CA ALA A 128 -0.21 -12.96 -5.57
C ALA A 128 0.53 -14.32 -5.52
N GLY A 129 0.17 -15.17 -4.55
CA GLY A 129 0.80 -16.49 -4.36
C GLY A 129 2.23 -16.42 -3.81
N PHE A 130 2.65 -15.27 -3.29
CA PHE A 130 3.98 -15.08 -2.73
C PHE A 130 4.12 -15.72 -1.36
N ASN A 131 5.23 -16.41 -1.12
CA ASN A 131 5.55 -16.97 0.18
C ASN A 131 6.40 -16.00 1.01
N ILE A 132 5.87 -15.54 2.14
CA ILE A 132 6.53 -14.52 2.98
C ILE A 132 7.83 -15.03 3.61
N TYR A 133 7.95 -16.33 3.86
CA TYR A 133 9.21 -16.90 4.38
C TYR A 133 10.24 -17.18 3.28
N GLY A 134 9.94 -16.84 2.03
CA GLY A 134 10.79 -17.13 0.88
C GLY A 134 10.73 -18.60 0.47
N TYR A 135 11.86 -19.14 -0.02
CA TYR A 135 11.96 -20.49 -0.58
C TYR A 135 11.68 -21.61 0.45
N GLU A 136 12.00 -21.36 1.71
CA GLU A 136 11.84 -22.32 2.82
C GLU A 136 10.42 -22.30 3.44
N GLY A 137 9.51 -21.47 2.91
CA GLY A 137 8.18 -21.30 3.49
C GLY A 137 7.22 -22.44 3.18
N GLY A 138 6.41 -22.82 4.16
CA GLY A 138 5.30 -23.77 3.96
C GLY A 138 4.06 -23.14 3.32
N HIS A 139 3.01 -23.94 3.07
CA HIS A 139 1.75 -23.46 2.50
C HIS A 139 0.99 -22.45 3.40
N SER A 140 1.27 -22.43 4.70
CA SER A 140 0.61 -21.54 5.66
C SER A 140 1.11 -20.09 5.63
N SER A 141 2.18 -19.79 4.88
CA SER A 141 2.79 -18.46 4.78
C SER A 141 2.63 -17.82 3.40
N ILE A 142 1.74 -18.39 2.58
CA ILE A 142 1.37 -17.84 1.28
C ILE A 142 0.38 -16.70 1.51
N LEU A 143 0.64 -15.55 0.89
CA LEU A 143 -0.31 -14.44 0.87
C LEU A 143 -1.34 -14.65 -0.24
N PHE A 144 -2.57 -14.28 0.09
CA PHE A 144 -3.70 -14.34 -0.83
C PHE A 144 -4.23 -12.94 -1.13
N MET A 145 -4.71 -12.77 -2.35
CA MET A 145 -5.29 -11.53 -2.84
C MET A 145 -6.64 -11.83 -3.49
N ASP A 146 -7.64 -10.99 -3.22
CA ASP A 146 -8.94 -11.06 -3.86
C ASP A 146 -8.86 -10.62 -5.34
N ALA A 147 -9.06 -11.57 -6.25
CA ALA A 147 -9.04 -11.33 -7.69
C ALA A 147 -10.08 -10.28 -8.14
N ASP A 148 -11.22 -10.19 -7.44
CA ASP A 148 -12.23 -9.18 -7.73
C ASP A 148 -11.76 -7.79 -7.29
N ALA A 149 -11.06 -7.69 -6.16
CA ALA A 149 -10.47 -6.43 -5.70
C ALA A 149 -9.39 -5.94 -6.66
N HIS A 150 -8.52 -6.83 -7.14
CA HIS A 150 -7.54 -6.49 -8.17
C HIS A 150 -8.19 -5.98 -9.45
N SER A 151 -9.22 -6.67 -9.94
CA SER A 151 -9.97 -6.26 -11.13
C SER A 151 -10.62 -4.89 -10.97
N ARG A 152 -11.23 -4.60 -9.80
CA ARG A 152 -11.79 -3.28 -9.48
C ARG A 152 -10.74 -2.18 -9.48
N ASN A 153 -9.58 -2.41 -8.83
CA ASN A 153 -8.47 -1.46 -8.83
C ASN A 153 -7.97 -1.18 -10.26
N ARG A 154 -7.86 -2.21 -11.11
CA ARG A 154 -7.46 -2.06 -12.52
C ARG A 154 -8.43 -1.21 -13.35
N ILE A 155 -9.74 -1.40 -13.16
CA ILE A 155 -10.77 -0.64 -13.88
C ILE A 155 -10.71 0.83 -13.47
N ILE A 156 -10.70 1.12 -12.18
CA ILE A 156 -10.65 2.51 -11.67
C ILE A 156 -9.34 3.18 -12.09
N MET A 157 -8.21 2.48 -12.02
CA MET A 157 -6.93 2.96 -12.51
C MET A 157 -6.99 3.40 -13.96
N THR A 158 -7.48 2.53 -14.86
CA THR A 158 -7.61 2.83 -16.30
C THR A 158 -8.46 4.07 -16.56
N ASN A 159 -9.50 4.28 -15.75
CA ASN A 159 -10.37 5.45 -15.86
C ASN A 159 -9.71 6.74 -15.34
N LEU A 160 -8.85 6.67 -14.33
CA LEU A 160 -8.18 7.83 -13.74
C LEU A 160 -6.91 8.26 -14.50
N LEU A 161 -6.22 7.33 -15.16
CA LEU A 161 -4.96 7.60 -15.87
C LEU A 161 -5.06 8.73 -16.91
N PRO A 162 -6.09 8.79 -17.80
CA PRO A 162 -6.22 9.90 -18.76
C PRO A 162 -6.40 11.26 -18.09
N ARG A 163 -7.04 11.29 -16.91
CA ARG A 163 -7.28 12.52 -16.14
C ARG A 163 -6.02 12.99 -15.43
N GLU A 164 -5.22 12.07 -14.91
CA GLU A 164 -3.96 12.38 -14.23
C GLU A 164 -2.84 12.77 -15.21
N SER A 165 -2.74 12.10 -16.36
CA SER A 165 -1.72 12.40 -17.38
C SER A 165 -1.88 13.78 -18.02
N ALA A 166 -3.12 14.30 -18.08
CA ALA A 166 -3.41 15.65 -18.55
C ALA A 166 -2.98 16.75 -17.56
N SER A 167 -2.81 16.43 -16.28
CA SER A 167 -2.36 17.40 -15.28
C SER A 167 -0.83 17.49 -15.25
N LYS A 168 -0.29 18.64 -15.68
CA LYS A 168 1.15 18.94 -15.84
C LYS A 168 2.02 18.76 -14.58
N VAL A 169 1.43 18.46 -13.44
CA VAL A 169 2.08 18.52 -12.11
C VAL A 169 2.45 17.13 -11.55
N ASN A 170 1.95 16.03 -12.14
CA ASN A 170 2.00 14.69 -11.52
C ASN A 170 2.89 13.65 -12.25
N TYR A 171 3.89 14.07 -13.02
CA TYR A 171 4.67 13.13 -13.86
C TYR A 171 5.58 12.16 -13.07
N VAL A 172 6.15 12.57 -11.93
CA VAL A 172 7.13 11.74 -11.19
C VAL A 172 6.51 10.55 -10.44
N PRO A 173 5.37 10.71 -9.71
CA PRO A 173 4.67 9.57 -9.11
C PRO A 173 4.14 8.61 -10.17
N LEU A 174 3.70 9.11 -11.32
CA LEU A 174 3.25 8.26 -12.41
C LEU A 174 4.41 7.48 -13.03
N THR A 175 5.59 8.05 -13.27
CA THR A 175 6.69 7.29 -13.91
C THR A 175 7.23 6.17 -13.04
N SER A 176 7.43 6.35 -11.73
CA SER A 176 7.87 5.26 -10.83
C SER A 176 6.85 4.11 -10.79
N THR A 177 5.59 4.50 -10.71
CA THR A 177 4.45 3.59 -10.65
C THR A 177 4.18 2.88 -11.98
N ILE A 178 4.31 3.62 -13.10
CA ILE A 178 4.24 3.11 -14.46
C ILE A 178 5.41 2.18 -14.73
N SER A 179 6.64 2.47 -14.29
CA SER A 179 7.78 1.56 -14.45
C SER A 179 7.53 0.21 -13.78
N TYR A 180 6.96 0.19 -12.57
CA TYR A 180 6.56 -1.04 -11.90
C TYR A 180 5.39 -1.75 -12.62
N SER A 181 4.39 -0.99 -13.07
CA SER A 181 3.22 -1.55 -13.79
C SER A 181 3.54 -2.01 -15.23
N ILE A 182 4.52 -1.39 -15.90
CA ILE A 182 4.98 -1.71 -17.27
C ILE A 182 5.95 -2.89 -17.27
N CYS A 183 6.76 -3.07 -16.22
CA CYS A 183 7.65 -4.22 -16.11
C CYS A 183 6.91 -5.57 -16.20
N GLU A 184 5.60 -5.60 -15.91
CA GLU A 184 4.76 -6.79 -16.05
C GLU A 184 4.05 -6.94 -17.39
N TYR A 185 3.83 -5.86 -18.16
CA TYR A 185 3.29 -6.00 -19.53
C TYR A 185 4.23 -6.79 -20.46
N HIS A 186 5.51 -6.93 -20.07
CA HIS A 186 6.54 -7.70 -20.80
C HIS A 186 6.80 -9.10 -20.25
N LYS A 187 6.00 -9.61 -19.30
CA LYS A 187 6.11 -10.97 -18.74
C LYS A 187 5.00 -11.94 -19.15
N LEU A 188 4.21 -11.60 -20.17
CA LEU A 188 3.27 -12.52 -20.85
C LEU A 188 3.88 -13.04 -22.16
#